data_AF-A0A527TLV0-F1
#
_entry.id   AF-A0A527TLV0-F1
#
_cell.length_a   1.000
_cell.length_b   1.000
_cell.length_c   1.000
_cell.angle_alpha   90.00
_cell.angle_beta   90.00
_cell.angle_gamma   90.00
#
_symmetry.space_group_name_H-M   'P 1'
#
loop_
_entity.id
_entity.type
_entity.pdbx_description
1 polymer ?
#
loop_
_entity_poly.entity_id
_entity_poly.type
_entity_poly.pdbx_seq_one_letter_code
_entity_poly.pdbx_strand_id
1 'polypeptide(L)' 'AKLIEKQLAETAAPDAMLIAETGGLNAMIVDSTALPEQAVRDILASAFQSAGQRCSALRVLYVQKDVEKKMLEMLKG' A
#
# COMPACT_ATOMS: atom_id res chain seq x y z
N ALA A 1 -12.12 6.97 12.49
CA ALA A 1 -11.84 8.36 12.08
C ALA A 1 -13.12 9.15 11.79
N LYS A 2 -13.90 8.84 10.74
CA LYS A 2 -15.08 9.65 10.36
C LYS A 2 -16.18 9.77 11.42
N LEU A 3 -16.45 8.72 12.19
CA LEU A 3 -17.39 8.82 13.32
C LEU A 3 -16.88 9.76 14.43
N ILE A 4 -15.58 9.70 14.72
CA ILE A 4 -14.93 10.56 15.72
C ILE A 4 -14.93 12.02 15.25
N GLU A 5 -14.61 12.30 13.98
CA GLU A 5 -14.71 13.63 13.35
C GLU A 5 -16.12 14.22 13.56
N LYS A 6 -17.17 13.47 13.20
CA LYS A 6 -18.56 13.94 13.34
C LYS A 6 -18.93 14.25 14.78
N GLN A 7 -18.55 13.36 15.70
CA GLN A 7 -18.85 13.56 17.12
C GLN A 7 -18.11 14.78 17.69
N LEU A 8 -16.84 14.98 17.33
CA LEU A 8 -16.09 16.16 17.76
C LEU A 8 -16.70 17.45 17.21
N ALA A 9 -17.18 17.45 15.97
CA ALA A 9 -17.85 18.61 15.39
C ALA A 9 -19.13 19.02 16.15
N GLU A 10 -19.81 18.06 16.80
CA GLU A 10 -21.03 18.31 17.56
C GLU A 10 -20.75 18.70 19.02
N THR A 11 -19.73 18.12 19.64
CA THR A 11 -19.58 18.16 21.10
C THR A 11 -18.30 18.80 21.62
N ALA A 12 -17.29 19.01 20.77
CA ALA A 12 -15.97 19.45 21.22
C ALA A 12 -15.85 20.98 21.31
N ALA A 13 -14.87 21.45 22.08
CA ALA A 13 -14.50 22.85 22.12
C ALA A 13 -13.97 23.33 20.74
N PRO A 14 -14.10 24.62 20.39
CA PRO A 14 -13.70 25.13 19.07
C PRO A 14 -12.23 24.92 18.70
N ASP A 15 -11.36 24.76 19.68
CA ASP A 15 -9.91 24.55 19.55
C ASP A 15 -9.48 23.07 19.64
N ALA A 16 -10.44 22.15 19.71
CA ALA A 16 -10.14 20.72 19.79
C ALA A 16 -9.46 20.20 18.52
N MET A 17 -8.37 19.45 18.70
CA MET A 17 -7.57 18.88 17.62
C MET A 17 -7.86 17.39 17.42
N LEU A 18 -8.01 16.97 16.17
CA LEU A 18 -8.07 15.56 15.78
C LEU A 18 -6.88 15.22 14.88
N ILE A 19 -6.02 14.30 15.35
CA ILE A 19 -5.01 13.64 14.51
C ILE A 19 -5.50 12.21 14.25
N ALA A 20 -5.71 11.87 12.97
CA ALA A 20 -6.26 10.58 12.58
C ALA A 20 -5.49 9.98 11.40
N GLU A 21 -4.53 9.11 11.69
CA GLU A 21 -3.90 8.25 10.69
C GLU A 21 -4.85 7.10 10.31
N THR A 22 -5.09 6.92 9.02
CA THR A 22 -5.97 5.86 8.50
C THR A 22 -5.23 4.91 7.57
N GLY A 23 -5.91 3.88 7.05
CA GLY A 23 -5.31 2.96 6.09
C GLY A 23 -5.04 3.61 4.73
N GLY A 24 -4.34 2.86 3.86
CA GLY A 24 -4.07 3.22 2.47
C GLY A 24 -4.23 2.05 1.51
N LEU A 25 -4.57 2.35 0.26
CA LEU A 25 -4.52 1.40 -0.86
C LEU A 25 -3.22 1.63 -1.64
N ASN A 26 -2.12 1.11 -1.11
CA ASN A 26 -0.80 1.44 -1.62
C ASN A 26 -0.50 0.70 -2.92
N ALA A 27 0.08 1.40 -3.88
CA ALA A 27 0.45 0.87 -5.19
C ALA A 27 1.96 0.88 -5.41
N MET A 28 2.43 -0.05 -6.23
CA MET A 28 3.79 -0.08 -6.78
C MET A 28 3.70 -0.19 -8.30
N ILE A 29 4.49 0.59 -9.02
CA ILE A 29 4.57 0.56 -10.48
C ILE A 29 5.96 0.04 -10.85
N VAL A 30 6.00 -1.00 -11.67
CA VAL A 30 7.23 -1.65 -12.15
C VAL A 30 7.24 -1.57 -13.68
N ASP A 31 8.26 -0.94 -14.22
CA ASP A 31 8.46 -0.81 -15.66
C ASP A 31 9.54 -1.77 -16.18
N SER A 32 9.79 -1.70 -17.49
CA SER A 32 10.76 -2.55 -18.19
C SER A 32 12.24 -2.31 -17.80
N THR A 33 12.53 -1.22 -17.10
CA THR A 33 13.89 -0.86 -16.66
C THR A 33 14.23 -1.43 -15.28
N ALA A 34 13.22 -1.87 -14.52
CA ALA A 34 13.42 -2.48 -13.22
C ALA A 34 14.13 -3.83 -13.34
N LEU A 35 15.05 -4.11 -12.41
CA LEU A 35 15.66 -5.44 -12.27
C LEU A 35 14.63 -6.40 -11.67
N PRO A 36 14.16 -7.44 -12.41
CA PRO A 36 13.04 -8.24 -11.98
C PRO A 36 13.23 -8.96 -10.64
N GLU A 37 14.44 -9.45 -10.37
CA GLU A 37 14.77 -10.19 -9.16
C GLU A 37 14.69 -9.29 -7.91
N GLN A 38 15.10 -8.03 -8.03
CA GLN A 38 14.95 -7.03 -6.97
C GLN A 38 13.49 -6.63 -6.81
N ALA A 39 12.80 -6.35 -7.91
CA ALA A 39 11.39 -5.98 -7.88
C ALA A 39 10.54 -7.06 -7.20
N VAL A 40 10.72 -8.33 -7.55
CA VAL A 40 10.03 -9.47 -6.91
C VAL A 40 10.30 -9.52 -5.41
N ARG A 41 11.55 -9.39 -4.98
CA ARG A 41 11.92 -9.37 -3.55
C ARG A 41 11.18 -8.27 -2.80
N ASP A 42 11.16 -7.06 -3.35
CA ASP A 42 10.54 -5.89 -2.71
C ASP A 42 9.02 -5.98 -2.72
N ILE A 43 8.42 -6.54 -3.79
CA ILE A 43 6.98 -6.84 -3.86
C ILE A 43 6.60 -7.82 -2.76
N LEU A 44 7.34 -8.93 -2.61
CA LEU A 44 7.04 -9.94 -1.60
C LEU A 44 7.15 -9.38 -0.18
N ALA A 45 8.21 -8.64 0.11
CA ALA A 45 8.38 -7.97 1.39
C ALA A 45 7.26 -6.95 1.65
N SER A 46 6.97 -6.09 0.67
CA SER A 46 5.97 -5.02 0.84
C SER A 46 4.54 -5.55 0.96
N ALA A 47 4.19 -6.63 0.26
CA ALA A 47 2.83 -7.17 0.26
C ALA A 47 2.57 -8.15 1.41
N PHE A 48 3.54 -9.02 1.73
CA PHE A 48 3.30 -10.18 2.58
C PHE A 48 4.04 -10.15 3.92
N GLN A 49 5.04 -9.28 4.12
CA GLN A 49 5.67 -9.15 5.43
C GLN A 49 4.64 -8.77 6.50
N SER A 50 4.75 -9.37 7.69
CA SER A 50 3.76 -9.23 8.76
C SER A 50 2.34 -9.65 8.32
N ALA A 51 2.24 -10.64 7.43
CA ALA A 51 0.99 -11.09 6.79
C ALA A 51 0.22 -9.95 6.09
N GLY A 52 0.92 -8.92 5.60
CA GLY A 52 0.31 -7.76 4.96
C GLY A 52 -0.51 -6.87 5.90
N GLN A 53 -0.33 -6.97 7.21
CA GLN A 53 -1.08 -6.20 8.23
C GLN A 53 -0.44 -4.84 8.55
N ARG A 54 0.27 -4.25 7.58
CA ARG A 54 0.82 -2.90 7.70
C ARG A 54 -0.05 -1.92 6.92
N CYS A 55 -0.24 -0.72 7.46
CA CYS A 55 -0.92 0.37 6.75
C CYS A 55 -0.20 0.73 5.44
N SER A 56 1.12 0.53 5.40
CA SER A 56 2.00 0.75 4.24
C SER A 56 2.13 -0.47 3.32
N ALA A 57 1.46 -1.59 3.59
CA ALA A 57 1.63 -2.79 2.78
C ALA A 57 1.15 -2.57 1.34
N LEU A 58 1.86 -3.17 0.38
CA LEU A 58 1.51 -3.13 -1.04
C LEU A 58 0.18 -3.85 -1.27
N ARG A 59 -0.76 -3.18 -1.96
CA ARG A 59 -2.10 -3.70 -2.28
C ARG A 59 -2.32 -3.88 -3.76
N VAL A 60 -1.73 -3.03 -4.59
CA VAL A 60 -1.91 -3.05 -6.05
C VAL A 60 -0.55 -2.95 -6.74
N LEU A 61 -0.20 -3.96 -7.53
CA LEU A 61 0.99 -3.94 -8.36
C LEU A 61 0.59 -3.64 -9.82
N TYR A 62 1.17 -2.60 -10.39
CA TYR A 62 1.08 -2.30 -11.82
C TYR A 62 2.40 -2.68 -12.49
N VAL A 63 2.34 -3.50 -13.54
CA VAL A 63 3.52 -3.96 -14.28
C VAL A 63 3.39 -3.56 -15.74
N GLN A 64 4.45 -2.99 -16.32
CA GLN A 64 4.50 -2.71 -17.76
C GLN A 64 4.33 -4.01 -18.56
N LYS A 65 3.50 -3.94 -19.61
CA LYS A 65 3.11 -5.10 -20.42
C LYS A 65 4.30 -5.91 -20.95
N ASP A 66 5.38 -5.23 -21.33
CA ASP A 66 6.57 -5.85 -21.94
C ASP A 66 7.31 -6.80 -20.99
N VAL A 67 7.20 -6.59 -19.67
CA VAL A 67 7.86 -7.42 -18.64
C VAL A 67 6.90 -8.23 -17.77
N GLU A 68 5.59 -8.09 -18.00
CA GLU A 68 4.53 -8.74 -17.22
C GLU A 68 4.74 -10.25 -17.09
N LYS A 69 5.02 -10.93 -18.21
CA LYS A 69 5.16 -12.40 -18.22
C LYS A 69 6.30 -12.86 -17.30
N LYS A 70 7.50 -12.30 -17.50
CA LYS A 70 8.68 -12.64 -16.69
C LYS A 70 8.44 -12.33 -15.21
N MET A 71 7.88 -11.17 -14.90
CA MET A 71 7.56 -10.77 -13.52
C MET A 71 6.56 -11.71 -12.84
N LEU A 72 5.47 -12.08 -13.53
CA LEU A 72 4.45 -12.98 -12.99
C LEU A 72 4.96 -14.40 -12.77
N GLU A 73 5.84 -14.91 -13.64
CA GLU A 73 6.49 -16.21 -13.46
C GLU A 73 7.31 -16.23 -12.16
N MET A 74 8.21 -15.27 -11.95
CA MET A 74 9.01 -15.20 -10.71
C MET A 74 8.19 -14.92 -9.46
N LEU A 75 7.12 -14.12 -9.55
CA LEU A 75 6.26 -13.82 -8.40
C LEU A 75 5.49 -15.05 -7.90
N LYS A 76 5.14 -15.97 -8.79
CA LYS A 76 4.36 -17.18 -8.44
C LYS A 76 5.23 -18.31 -7.88
N GLY A 77 6.52 -18.32 -8.20
CA GLY A 77 7.45 -19.40 -7.85
C GLY A 77 7.41 -20.50 -8.88
#